data_AF-A0A959FJ88-F1
#
_entry.id   AF-A0A959FJ88-F1
#
_cell.length_a   1.000
_cell.length_b   1.000
_cell.length_c   1.000
_cell.angle_alpha   90.00
_cell.angle_beta   90.00
_cell.angle_gamma   90.00
#
_symmetry.space_group_name_H-M   'P 1'
#
loop_
_entity.id
_entity.type
_entity.pdbx_description
1 polymer ?
#
loop_
_entity_poly.entity_id
_entity_poly.type
_entity_poly.pdbx_seq_one_letter_code
_entity_poly.pdbx_strand_id
1 'polypeptide(L)'
;MSSLTENTIKQVALGFLKSFYRLRPRAPGAATLSGLDLRGGQRIIVDGFLKFIQEDNIPFMATFEATSYDTRDEVHYRPRLSYVYWDGIVFASLTLAVLGAVLHISGFHPVVVYGPRLALLYLLGLGLFLVLLYRSLFYRLRRYRYITAVEQFKQYQADDQWIAIGYDVFHPGEERKRRELIRQCVRFGFGLIEIDARRQPRLIMAPSKAANFVPQRNFLRLETLQDWGQRMGQMARPWRRRLRIWIQRKVLGRHASRYFRWFPRTYYHQMALAALGRVGIGYLYYQEYQKLPIHYVNERIYNRRLARAAESNR
;
A
#
# COMPACT_ATOMS: atom_id res chain seq x y z
N MET A 1 -7.49 33.41 -13.76
CA MET A 1 -8.50 32.46 -14.26
C MET A 1 -9.04 31.68 -13.07
N SER A 2 -10.36 31.54 -12.94
CA SER A 2 -10.96 30.78 -11.83
C SER A 2 -10.77 29.28 -12.04
N SER A 3 -10.34 28.58 -10.99
CA SER A 3 -10.22 27.14 -10.98
C SER A 3 -11.61 26.47 -11.03
N LEU A 4 -11.68 25.25 -11.56
CA LEU A 4 -12.91 24.48 -11.51
C LEU A 4 -13.12 23.91 -10.11
N THR A 5 -14.29 24.15 -9.53
CA THR A 5 -14.66 23.55 -8.25
C THR A 5 -14.98 22.06 -8.43
N GLU A 6 -14.68 21.26 -7.40
CA GLU A 6 -14.95 19.82 -7.40
C GLU A 6 -16.41 19.49 -7.70
N ASN A 7 -17.35 20.25 -7.12
CA ASN A 7 -18.80 20.08 -7.39
C ASN A 7 -19.17 20.30 -8.85
N THR A 8 -18.54 21.26 -9.53
CA THR A 8 -18.76 21.48 -10.97
C THR A 8 -18.27 20.29 -11.78
N ILE A 9 -17.09 19.77 -11.42
CA ILE A 9 -16.51 18.58 -12.05
C ILE A 9 -17.44 17.37 -11.85
N LYS A 10 -17.96 17.17 -10.64
CA LYS A 10 -18.92 16.10 -10.32
C LYS A 10 -20.18 16.15 -11.18
N GLN A 11 -20.79 17.33 -11.32
CA GLN A 11 -22.00 17.51 -12.11
C GLN A 11 -21.78 17.21 -13.60
N VAL A 12 -20.70 17.75 -14.17
CA VAL A 12 -20.35 17.54 -15.58
C VAL A 12 -19.97 16.08 -15.84
N ALA A 13 -19.19 15.46 -14.95
CA ALA A 13 -18.83 14.04 -15.04
C ALA A 13 -20.07 13.13 -15.00
N LEU A 14 -21.03 13.41 -14.11
CA LEU A 14 -22.29 12.67 -14.06
C LEU A 14 -23.11 12.82 -15.34
N GLY A 15 -23.17 14.03 -15.90
CA GLY A 15 -23.82 14.29 -17.19
C GLY A 15 -23.15 13.55 -18.35
N PHE A 16 -21.80 13.50 -18.34
CA PHE A 16 -21.02 12.72 -19.28
C PHE A 16 -21.35 11.23 -19.17
N LEU A 17 -21.35 10.66 -17.96
CA LEU A 17 -21.66 9.24 -17.73
C LEU A 17 -23.05 8.86 -18.24
N LYS A 18 -24.07 9.68 -17.94
CA LYS A 18 -25.43 9.47 -18.44
C LYS A 18 -25.47 9.41 -19.97
N SER A 19 -24.74 10.32 -20.62
CA SER A 19 -24.64 10.37 -22.08
C SER A 19 -23.86 9.18 -22.65
N PHE A 20 -22.71 8.86 -22.06
CA PHE A 20 -21.82 7.78 -22.48
C PHE A 20 -22.50 6.40 -22.40
N TYR A 21 -23.30 6.17 -21.36
CA TYR A 21 -24.06 4.92 -21.17
C TYR A 21 -25.52 5.01 -21.64
N ARG A 22 -25.91 6.05 -22.38
CA ARG A 22 -27.30 6.24 -22.82
C ARG A 22 -27.79 5.05 -23.65
N LEU A 23 -26.96 4.56 -24.57
CA LEU A 23 -27.28 3.49 -25.51
C LEU A 23 -26.95 2.09 -24.99
N ARG A 24 -26.52 1.95 -23.73
CA ARG A 24 -26.26 0.64 -23.16
C ARG A 24 -27.60 -0.09 -22.93
N PRO A 25 -27.74 -1.36 -23.34
CA PRO A 25 -28.98 -2.12 -23.19
C PRO A 25 -29.45 -2.16 -21.72
N ARG A 26 -30.76 -2.04 -21.51
CA ARG A 26 -31.40 -2.03 -20.19
C ARG A 26 -32.57 -3.00 -20.18
N ALA A 27 -32.79 -3.65 -19.04
CA ALA A 27 -34.01 -4.44 -18.88
C ALA A 27 -35.26 -3.56 -19.07
N PRO A 28 -36.33 -4.08 -19.70
CA PRO A 28 -37.59 -3.36 -19.86
C PRO A 28 -38.11 -2.83 -18.52
N GLY A 29 -38.43 -1.54 -18.45
CA GLY A 29 -38.93 -0.90 -17.22
C GLY A 29 -37.89 -0.68 -16.11
N ALA A 30 -36.61 -1.00 -16.33
CA ALA A 30 -35.57 -0.80 -15.31
C ALA A 30 -35.26 0.69 -15.09
N ALA A 31 -35.31 1.12 -13.82
CA ALA A 31 -34.91 2.46 -13.43
C ALA A 31 -33.38 2.64 -13.53
N THR A 32 -32.97 3.83 -14.00
CA THR A 32 -31.57 4.27 -13.92
C THR A 32 -31.41 5.11 -12.66
N LEU A 33 -30.60 4.62 -11.72
CA LEU A 33 -30.23 5.33 -10.49
C LEU A 33 -28.92 6.08 -10.73
N SER A 34 -28.88 7.35 -10.38
CA SER A 34 -27.68 8.17 -10.49
C SER A 34 -27.63 9.14 -9.33
N GLY A 35 -26.45 9.37 -8.76
CA GLY A 35 -26.30 10.29 -7.65
C GLY A 35 -24.86 10.72 -7.44
N LEU A 36 -24.71 11.74 -6.61
CA LEU A 36 -23.43 12.23 -6.13
C LEU A 36 -23.22 11.78 -4.68
N ASP A 37 -21.96 11.70 -4.27
CA ASP A 37 -21.53 11.42 -2.89
C ASP A 37 -22.16 10.16 -2.27
N LEU A 38 -22.05 9.02 -2.98
CA LEU A 38 -22.56 7.75 -2.47
C LEU A 38 -21.68 7.26 -1.31
N ARG A 39 -22.29 7.07 -0.15
CA ARG A 39 -21.63 6.47 1.02
C ARG A 39 -21.89 4.97 1.05
N GLY A 40 -20.87 4.18 0.75
CA GLY A 40 -20.89 2.73 0.90
C GLY A 40 -20.78 2.28 2.36
N GLY A 41 -21.33 1.09 2.66
CA GLY A 41 -21.12 0.42 3.93
C GLY A 41 -19.63 0.27 4.22
N GLN A 42 -19.17 0.83 5.34
CA GLN A 42 -17.75 0.95 5.77
C GLN A 42 -16.98 2.21 5.33
N ARG A 43 -17.65 3.37 5.19
CA ARG A 43 -17.02 4.70 5.06
C ARG A 43 -16.28 4.95 3.73
N ILE A 44 -16.60 4.20 2.69
CA ILE A 44 -16.17 4.54 1.33
C ILE A 44 -17.15 5.60 0.81
N ILE A 45 -16.61 6.74 0.36
CA ILE A 45 -17.38 7.78 -0.32
C ILE A 45 -16.91 7.77 -1.76
N VAL A 46 -17.86 7.62 -2.68
CA VAL A 46 -17.61 7.75 -4.12
C VAL A 46 -18.27 9.05 -4.56
N ASP A 47 -17.54 9.87 -5.31
CA ASP A 47 -18.02 11.20 -5.71
C ASP A 47 -19.27 11.16 -6.59
N GLY A 48 -19.43 10.12 -7.40
CA GLY A 48 -20.71 9.82 -8.00
C GLY A 48 -20.80 8.47 -8.70
N PHE A 49 -22.03 8.11 -9.04
CA PHE A 49 -22.34 6.79 -9.59
C PHE A 49 -23.51 6.83 -10.57
N LEU A 50 -23.54 5.80 -11.42
CA LEU A 50 -24.63 5.47 -12.31
C LEU A 50 -24.88 3.96 -12.20
N LYS A 51 -26.11 3.55 -11.89
CA LYS A 51 -26.51 2.15 -11.72
C LYS A 51 -27.79 1.87 -12.49
N PHE A 52 -27.86 0.75 -13.20
CA PHE A 52 -29.07 0.26 -13.86
C PHE A 52 -29.01 -1.25 -14.03
N ILE A 53 -30.14 -1.87 -14.37
CA ILE A 53 -30.23 -3.31 -14.65
C ILE A 53 -30.11 -3.52 -16.16
N GLN A 54 -29.21 -4.41 -16.58
CA GLN A 54 -29.03 -4.82 -17.98
C GLN A 54 -30.11 -5.83 -18.40
N GLU A 55 -30.24 -6.09 -19.70
CA GLU A 55 -31.25 -7.03 -20.25
C GLU A 55 -31.17 -8.43 -19.61
N ASP A 56 -29.97 -8.89 -19.28
CA ASP A 56 -29.73 -10.18 -18.61
C ASP A 56 -30.04 -10.18 -17.10
N ASN A 57 -30.73 -9.14 -16.60
CA ASN A 57 -30.94 -8.89 -15.17
C ASN A 57 -29.66 -8.74 -14.34
N ILE A 58 -28.52 -8.48 -14.98
CA ILE A 58 -27.25 -8.22 -14.31
C ILE A 58 -27.20 -6.74 -13.90
N PRO A 59 -26.94 -6.42 -12.62
CA PRO A 59 -26.78 -5.03 -12.20
C PRO A 59 -25.47 -4.47 -12.75
N PHE A 60 -25.56 -3.34 -13.45
CA PHE A 60 -24.41 -2.57 -13.90
C PHE A 60 -24.20 -1.35 -13.02
N MET A 61 -22.95 -1.07 -12.67
CA MET A 61 -22.52 0.08 -11.89
C MET A 61 -21.30 0.74 -12.53
N ALA A 62 -21.45 2.01 -12.89
CA ALA A 62 -20.35 2.89 -13.20
C ALA A 62 -20.14 3.88 -12.05
N THR A 63 -18.88 4.17 -11.72
CA THR A 63 -18.50 5.11 -10.66
C THR A 63 -17.45 6.09 -11.14
N PHE A 64 -17.37 7.25 -10.49
CA PHE A 64 -16.30 8.19 -10.75
C PHE A 64 -15.79 8.88 -9.47
N GLU A 65 -14.53 9.31 -9.53
CA GLU A 65 -13.90 10.23 -8.58
C GLU A 65 -13.55 11.52 -9.32
N ALA A 66 -13.83 12.66 -8.71
CA ALA A 66 -13.66 13.99 -9.26
C ALA A 66 -12.49 14.70 -8.55
N THR A 67 -11.50 15.12 -9.33
CA THR A 67 -10.34 15.86 -8.79
C THR A 67 -10.30 17.27 -9.36
N SER A 68 -10.33 18.25 -8.46
CA SER A 68 -10.20 19.67 -8.74
C SER A 68 -8.78 20.16 -8.52
N TYR A 69 -8.52 21.44 -8.81
CA TYR A 69 -7.24 22.07 -8.47
C TYR A 69 -6.87 21.90 -6.99
N ASP A 70 -7.84 22.07 -6.09
CA ASP A 70 -7.61 22.01 -4.64
C ASP A 70 -7.30 20.57 -4.17
N THR A 71 -7.83 19.57 -4.87
CA THR A 71 -7.62 18.13 -4.58
C THR A 71 -6.60 17.46 -5.50
N ARG A 72 -5.88 18.20 -6.35
CA ARG A 72 -4.92 17.68 -7.36
C ARG A 72 -3.83 16.76 -6.80
N ASP A 73 -3.51 16.92 -5.52
CA ASP A 73 -2.55 16.10 -4.82
C ASP A 73 -2.95 14.61 -4.73
N GLU A 74 -4.23 14.32 -4.95
CA GLU A 74 -4.77 12.96 -4.99
C GLU A 74 -4.40 12.22 -6.29
N VAL A 75 -4.30 12.95 -7.41
CA VAL A 75 -3.88 12.42 -8.71
C VAL A 75 -2.37 12.57 -8.97
N HIS A 76 -1.67 13.33 -8.13
CA HIS A 76 -0.22 13.38 -8.13
C HIS A 76 0.39 12.11 -7.53
N TYR A 77 1.37 11.54 -8.24
CA TYR A 77 2.07 10.37 -7.71
C TYR A 77 2.95 10.76 -6.51
N ARG A 78 2.93 9.91 -5.48
CA ARG A 78 3.77 10.03 -4.29
C ARG A 78 4.63 8.78 -4.11
N PRO A 79 5.85 8.89 -3.55
CA PRO A 79 6.69 7.74 -3.25
C PRO A 79 6.16 6.98 -2.03
N ARG A 80 5.99 5.66 -2.16
CA ARG A 80 5.63 4.73 -1.09
C ARG A 80 6.89 4.24 -0.38
N LEU A 81 7.47 5.10 0.45
CA LEU A 81 8.73 4.81 1.14
C LEU A 81 8.69 3.52 1.96
N SER A 82 7.56 3.20 2.59
CA SER A 82 7.43 1.95 3.35
C SER A 82 7.69 0.70 2.50
N TYR A 83 7.24 0.69 1.24
CA TYR A 83 7.44 -0.43 0.34
C TYR A 83 8.91 -0.54 -0.09
N VAL A 84 9.58 0.60 -0.31
CA VAL A 84 11.02 0.66 -0.60
C VAL A 84 11.83 0.04 0.55
N TYR A 85 11.50 0.40 1.80
CA TYR A 85 12.19 -0.13 2.97
C TYR A 85 11.97 -1.64 3.15
N TRP A 86 10.76 -2.15 2.93
CA TRP A 86 10.50 -3.59 3.01
C TRP A 86 11.27 -4.37 1.95
N ASP A 87 11.28 -3.90 0.69
CA ASP A 87 12.09 -4.51 -0.36
C ASP A 87 13.59 -4.42 -0.04
N GLY A 88 14.05 -3.30 0.55
CA GLY A 88 15.43 -3.13 1.01
C GLY A 88 15.80 -4.07 2.16
N ILE A 89 14.89 -4.33 3.10
CA ILE A 89 15.09 -5.31 4.18
C ILE A 89 15.18 -6.73 3.59
N VAL A 90 14.33 -7.07 2.63
CA VAL A 90 14.41 -8.37 1.93
C VAL A 90 15.75 -8.52 1.24
N PHE A 91 16.15 -7.49 0.47
CA PHE A 91 17.43 -7.47 -0.22
C PHE A 91 18.58 -7.65 0.77
N ALA A 92 18.64 -6.85 1.83
CA ALA A 92 19.69 -6.95 2.84
C ALA A 92 19.72 -8.34 3.51
N SER A 93 18.57 -8.89 3.93
CA SER A 93 18.50 -10.22 4.54
C SER A 93 19.02 -11.33 3.62
N LEU A 94 18.63 -11.33 2.35
CA LEU A 94 19.04 -12.36 1.40
C LEU A 94 20.51 -12.21 1.00
N THR A 95 20.95 -10.97 0.73
CA THR A 95 22.36 -10.69 0.40
C THR A 95 23.29 -11.05 1.56
N LEU A 96 22.93 -10.72 2.80
CA LEU A 96 23.72 -11.10 3.98
C LEU A 96 23.75 -12.62 4.18
N ALA A 97 22.64 -13.32 3.95
CA ALA A 97 22.61 -14.78 4.04
C ALA A 97 23.56 -15.42 3.02
N VAL A 98 23.52 -14.95 1.77
CA VAL A 98 24.41 -15.43 0.69
C VAL A 98 25.87 -15.10 1.01
N LEU A 99 26.16 -13.85 1.38
CA LEU A 99 27.52 -13.42 1.73
C LEU A 99 28.06 -14.23 2.91
N GLY A 100 27.25 -14.44 3.95
CA GLY A 100 27.60 -15.28 5.10
C GLY A 100 27.90 -16.71 4.69
N ALA A 101 27.11 -17.30 3.78
CA ALA A 101 27.35 -18.65 3.28
C ALA A 101 28.68 -18.74 2.51
N VAL A 102 28.97 -17.75 1.66
CA VAL A 102 30.24 -17.66 0.92
C VAL A 102 31.43 -17.55 1.88
N LEU A 103 31.34 -16.67 2.89
CA LEU A 103 32.39 -16.54 3.90
C LEU A 103 32.59 -17.85 4.66
N HIS A 104 31.50 -18.50 5.08
CA HIS A 104 31.56 -19.77 5.79
C HIS A 104 32.23 -20.87 4.97
N ILE A 105 31.90 -21.00 3.68
CA ILE A 105 32.50 -21.98 2.75
C ILE A 105 33.98 -21.66 2.51
N SER A 106 34.35 -20.38 2.45
CA SER A 106 35.75 -19.95 2.33
C SER A 106 36.60 -20.16 3.60
N GLY A 107 35.99 -20.68 4.68
CA GLY A 107 36.65 -20.91 5.96
C GLY A 107 36.84 -19.65 6.81
N PHE A 108 36.33 -18.50 6.36
CA PHE A 108 36.33 -17.27 7.15
C PHE A 108 35.12 -17.25 8.09
N HIS A 109 35.39 -17.24 9.39
CA HIS A 109 34.36 -17.28 10.44
C HIS A 109 34.36 -15.99 11.28
N PRO A 110 33.64 -14.94 10.86
CA PRO A 110 33.61 -13.65 11.54
C PRO A 110 33.31 -13.73 13.04
N VAL A 111 32.43 -14.65 13.45
CA VAL A 111 32.05 -14.81 14.87
C VAL A 111 33.22 -15.30 15.71
N VAL A 112 34.05 -16.18 15.16
CA VAL A 112 35.24 -16.72 15.82
C VAL A 112 36.36 -15.69 15.85
N VAL A 113 36.59 -14.99 14.73
CA VAL A 113 37.70 -14.03 14.58
C VAL A 113 37.49 -12.76 15.41
N TYR A 114 36.32 -12.14 15.32
CA TYR A 114 36.04 -10.86 15.97
C TYR A 114 35.31 -11.01 17.31
N GLY A 115 34.90 -12.23 17.64
CA GLY A 115 34.00 -12.51 18.76
C GLY A 115 32.54 -12.19 18.44
N PRO A 116 31.60 -12.79 19.18
CA PRO A 116 30.18 -12.75 18.85
C PRO A 116 29.58 -11.34 18.87
N ARG A 117 29.99 -10.50 19.83
CA ARG A 117 29.43 -9.15 19.98
C ARG A 117 29.79 -8.24 18.81
N LEU A 118 31.06 -8.22 18.41
CA LEU A 118 31.51 -7.40 17.29
C LEU A 118 30.97 -7.93 15.96
N ALA A 119 30.96 -9.25 15.77
CA ALA A 119 30.37 -9.87 14.58
C ALA A 119 28.88 -9.50 14.42
N LEU A 120 28.11 -9.51 15.51
CA LEU A 120 26.70 -9.09 15.49
C LEU A 120 26.57 -7.59 15.14
N LEU A 121 27.41 -6.72 15.70
CA LEU A 121 27.39 -5.28 15.37
C LEU A 121 27.73 -5.03 13.89
N TYR A 122 28.74 -5.72 13.35
CA TYR A 122 29.07 -5.64 11.93
C TYR A 122 27.91 -6.12 11.05
N LEU A 123 27.25 -7.22 11.44
CA LEU A 123 26.10 -7.75 10.72
C LEU A 123 24.94 -6.76 10.69
N LEU A 124 24.61 -6.15 11.83
CA LEU A 124 23.57 -5.13 11.92
C LEU A 124 23.93 -3.86 11.13
N GLY A 125 25.17 -3.41 11.24
CA GLY A 125 25.68 -2.24 10.52
C GLY A 125 25.65 -2.44 9.00
N LEU A 126 26.14 -3.58 8.52
CA LEU A 126 26.11 -3.93 7.10
C LEU A 126 24.67 -4.12 6.59
N GLY A 127 23.80 -4.73 7.40
CA GLY A 127 22.38 -4.84 7.07
C GLY A 127 21.71 -3.47 6.90
N LEU A 128 21.95 -2.54 7.83
CA LEU A 128 21.45 -1.16 7.71
C LEU A 128 22.01 -0.46 6.48
N PHE A 129 23.32 -0.58 6.23
CA PHE A 129 23.96 -0.03 5.04
C PHE A 129 23.31 -0.53 3.75
N LEU A 130 23.07 -1.84 3.61
CA LEU A 130 22.44 -2.43 2.44
C LEU A 130 20.99 -1.95 2.25
N VAL A 131 20.22 -1.76 3.32
CA VAL A 131 18.87 -1.18 3.24
C VAL A 131 18.93 0.27 2.71
N LEU A 132 19.88 1.07 3.21
CA LEU A 132 20.04 2.46 2.78
C LEU A 132 20.56 2.56 1.34
N LEU A 133 21.48 1.68 0.95
CA LEU A 133 21.98 1.54 -0.41
C LEU A 133 20.85 1.18 -1.37
N TYR A 134 20.04 0.17 -1.01
CA TYR A 134 18.86 -0.22 -1.79
C TYR A 134 17.91 0.95 -1.97
N ARG A 135 17.59 1.65 -0.87
CA ARG A 135 16.76 2.85 -0.93
C ARG A 135 17.35 3.87 -1.91
N SER A 136 18.63 4.22 -1.79
CA SER A 136 19.28 5.23 -2.63
C SER A 136 19.19 4.91 -4.12
N LEU A 137 19.42 3.65 -4.49
CA LEU A 137 19.40 3.19 -5.88
C LEU A 137 17.97 3.10 -6.44
N PHE A 138 17.04 2.58 -5.64
CA PHE A 138 15.75 2.12 -6.16
C PHE A 138 14.55 3.00 -5.80
N TYR A 139 14.64 3.96 -4.87
CA TYR A 139 13.48 4.75 -4.45
C TYR A 139 12.80 5.53 -5.59
N ARG A 140 13.55 5.84 -6.66
CA ARG A 140 13.04 6.56 -7.84
C ARG A 140 12.27 5.67 -8.81
N LEU A 141 12.33 4.34 -8.67
CA LEU A 141 11.64 3.42 -9.57
C LEU A 141 10.13 3.63 -9.55
N ARG A 142 9.50 3.40 -10.70
CA ARG A 142 8.05 3.58 -10.89
C ARG A 142 7.21 2.67 -9.99
N ARG A 143 7.71 1.47 -9.68
CA ARG A 143 7.04 0.50 -8.78
C ARG A 143 6.70 1.09 -7.41
N TYR A 144 7.49 2.06 -6.92
CA TYR A 144 7.30 2.67 -5.62
C TYR A 144 6.42 3.92 -5.67
N ARG A 145 5.86 4.27 -6.82
CA ARG A 145 4.98 5.42 -6.98
C ARG A 145 3.54 4.95 -6.88
N TYR A 146 2.73 5.67 -6.14
CA TYR A 146 1.29 5.43 -6.06
C TYR A 146 0.53 6.74 -6.26
N ILE A 147 -0.66 6.65 -6.80
CA ILE A 147 -1.61 7.75 -6.94
C ILE A 147 -2.77 7.46 -6.00
N THR A 148 -3.13 8.41 -5.15
CA THR A 148 -4.11 8.18 -4.08
C THR A 148 -5.48 7.84 -4.65
N ALA A 149 -5.95 8.60 -5.65
CA ALA A 149 -7.22 8.36 -6.33
C ALA A 149 -7.29 6.94 -6.94
N VAL A 150 -6.25 6.53 -7.67
CA VAL A 150 -6.14 5.19 -8.28
C VAL A 150 -6.19 4.07 -7.22
N GLU A 151 -5.59 4.28 -6.05
CA GLU A 151 -5.63 3.31 -4.96
C GLU A 151 -6.98 3.27 -4.22
N GLN A 152 -7.77 4.34 -4.24
CA GLN A 152 -9.17 4.34 -3.77
C GLN A 152 -10.04 3.46 -4.68
N PHE A 153 -9.92 3.63 -6.00
CA PHE A 153 -10.69 2.82 -6.96
C PHE A 153 -10.49 1.31 -6.82
N LYS A 154 -9.27 0.87 -6.46
CA LYS A 154 -8.97 -0.56 -6.26
C LYS A 154 -9.75 -1.21 -5.10
N GLN A 155 -10.41 -0.43 -4.24
CA GLN A 155 -11.01 -0.93 -3.00
C GLN A 155 -12.49 -1.32 -3.14
N TYR A 156 -13.18 -0.80 -4.13
CA TYR A 156 -14.59 -1.12 -4.39
C TYR A 156 -14.76 -1.60 -5.84
N GLN A 157 -15.72 -2.50 -6.02
CA GLN A 157 -16.01 -3.07 -7.33
C GLN A 157 -17.12 -2.27 -8.00
N ALA A 158 -16.81 -1.76 -9.19
CA ALA A 158 -17.78 -1.26 -10.14
C ALA A 158 -17.41 -1.86 -11.51
N ASP A 159 -18.39 -2.03 -12.39
CA ASP A 159 -18.17 -2.57 -13.73
C ASP A 159 -17.29 -1.63 -14.55
N ASP A 160 -17.53 -0.32 -14.42
CA ASP A 160 -16.73 0.72 -15.02
C ASP A 160 -16.34 1.79 -13.97
N GLN A 161 -15.07 2.18 -13.96
CA GLN A 161 -14.52 3.17 -13.02
C GLN A 161 -13.89 4.32 -13.79
N TRP A 162 -14.17 5.55 -13.39
CA TRP A 162 -13.78 6.76 -14.11
C TRP A 162 -13.06 7.75 -13.20
N ILE A 163 -12.02 8.39 -13.71
CA ILE A 163 -11.39 9.54 -13.06
C ILE A 163 -11.77 10.79 -13.85
N ALA A 164 -12.36 11.77 -13.18
CA ALA A 164 -12.70 13.06 -13.77
C ALA A 164 -11.76 14.12 -13.23
N ILE A 165 -11.00 14.79 -14.10
CA ILE A 165 -10.04 15.83 -13.71
C ILE A 165 -10.42 17.17 -14.33
N GLY A 166 -10.21 18.27 -13.62
CA GLY A 166 -10.24 19.63 -14.20
C GLY A 166 -9.02 19.89 -15.10
N TYR A 167 -9.16 20.77 -16.09
CA TYR A 167 -8.07 21.21 -16.98
C TYR A 167 -6.89 21.84 -16.24
N ASP A 168 -7.14 22.39 -15.06
CA ASP A 168 -6.20 23.12 -14.20
C ASP A 168 -5.45 22.21 -13.21
N VAL A 169 -5.80 20.93 -13.13
CA VAL A 169 -5.21 19.98 -12.19
C VAL A 169 -3.70 19.80 -12.42
N PHE A 170 -3.26 19.82 -13.69
CA PHE A 170 -1.86 19.71 -14.08
C PHE A 170 -1.35 21.03 -14.64
N HIS A 171 -0.31 21.58 -14.04
CA HIS A 171 0.32 22.81 -14.55
C HIS A 171 1.13 22.56 -15.83
N PRO A 172 1.31 23.57 -16.70
CA PRO A 172 2.29 23.53 -17.77
C PRO A 172 3.67 23.14 -17.21
N GLY A 173 4.24 22.03 -17.68
CA GLY A 173 5.49 21.44 -17.15
C GLY A 173 5.30 20.18 -16.29
N GLU A 174 4.07 19.86 -15.88
CA GLU A 174 3.76 18.64 -15.11
C GLU A 174 3.39 17.42 -15.97
N GLU A 175 3.79 17.43 -17.25
CA GLU A 175 3.53 16.36 -18.23
C GLU A 175 4.00 14.98 -17.76
N ARG A 176 5.04 14.91 -16.93
CA ARG A 176 5.49 13.64 -16.34
C ARG A 176 4.46 13.05 -15.37
N LYS A 177 3.76 13.90 -14.60
CA LYS A 177 2.70 13.48 -13.65
C LYS A 177 1.45 13.06 -14.42
N ARG A 178 1.00 13.88 -15.39
CA ARG A 178 -0.14 13.56 -16.27
C ARG A 178 0.05 12.22 -16.99
N ARG A 179 1.22 11.99 -17.59
CA ARG A 179 1.56 10.70 -18.22
C ARG A 179 1.62 9.52 -17.25
N GLU A 180 1.96 9.73 -15.99
CA GLU A 180 1.92 8.67 -14.97
C GLU A 180 0.48 8.32 -14.60
N LEU A 181 -0.40 9.32 -14.43
CA LEU A 181 -1.84 9.08 -14.22
C LEU A 181 -2.44 8.26 -15.36
N ILE A 182 -2.26 8.68 -16.61
CA ILE A 182 -2.77 7.97 -17.79
C ILE A 182 -2.25 6.53 -17.81
N ARG A 183 -0.95 6.30 -17.57
CA ARG A 183 -0.38 4.95 -17.53
C ARG A 183 -0.99 4.08 -16.44
N GLN A 184 -1.30 4.63 -15.27
CA GLN A 184 -1.97 3.88 -14.22
C GLN A 184 -3.42 3.57 -14.58
N CYS A 185 -4.15 4.53 -15.16
CA CYS A 185 -5.50 4.30 -15.67
C CYS A 185 -5.52 3.19 -16.72
N VAL A 186 -4.61 3.21 -17.70
CA VAL A 186 -4.45 2.13 -18.70
C VAL A 186 -4.14 0.80 -18.04
N ARG A 187 -3.21 0.77 -17.07
CA ARG A 187 -2.80 -0.46 -16.39
C ARG A 187 -3.94 -1.12 -15.61
N PHE A 188 -4.84 -0.34 -15.01
CA PHE A 188 -5.94 -0.85 -14.19
C PHE A 188 -7.29 -0.85 -14.92
N GLY A 189 -7.33 -0.38 -16.17
CA GLY A 189 -8.55 -0.32 -16.97
C GLY A 189 -9.52 0.80 -16.57
N PHE A 190 -9.05 1.85 -15.89
CA PHE A 190 -9.89 2.97 -15.49
C PHE A 190 -10.07 3.96 -16.63
N GLY A 191 -11.29 4.47 -16.80
CA GLY A 191 -11.58 5.58 -17.70
C GLY A 191 -11.03 6.90 -17.16
N LEU A 192 -10.72 7.83 -18.06
CA LEU A 192 -10.24 9.16 -17.72
C LEU A 192 -10.95 10.20 -18.59
N ILE A 193 -11.55 11.18 -17.94
CA ILE A 193 -12.15 12.35 -18.57
C ILE A 193 -11.52 13.62 -18.02
N GLU A 194 -11.32 14.59 -18.90
CA GLU A 194 -10.76 15.89 -18.60
C GLU A 194 -11.82 16.95 -18.89
N ILE A 195 -12.08 17.83 -17.93
CA ILE A 195 -13.12 18.86 -18.05
C ILE A 195 -12.44 20.17 -18.37
N ASP A 196 -12.69 20.67 -19.57
CA ASP A 196 -12.08 21.90 -20.06
C ASP A 196 -12.60 23.13 -19.30
N ALA A 197 -11.93 24.28 -19.46
CA ALA A 197 -12.34 25.56 -18.87
C ALA A 197 -13.79 25.96 -19.23
N ARG A 198 -14.28 25.49 -20.38
CA ARG A 198 -15.68 25.66 -20.85
C ARG A 198 -16.68 24.68 -20.23
N ARG A 199 -16.26 23.88 -19.23
CA ARG A 199 -17.06 22.82 -18.60
C ARG A 199 -17.52 21.73 -19.56
N GLN A 200 -16.77 21.52 -20.63
CA GLN A 200 -17.03 20.46 -21.59
C GLN A 200 -16.18 19.23 -21.25
N PRO A 201 -16.80 18.03 -21.14
CA PRO A 201 -16.07 16.82 -20.87
C PRO A 201 -15.35 16.34 -22.13
N ARG A 202 -14.04 16.17 -22.03
CA ARG A 202 -13.19 15.56 -23.05
C ARG A 202 -12.83 14.15 -22.61
N LEU A 203 -13.21 13.17 -23.41
CA LEU A 203 -12.81 11.78 -23.20
C LEU A 203 -11.32 11.62 -23.53
N ILE A 204 -10.52 11.20 -22.55
CA ILE A 204 -9.11 10.88 -22.76
C ILE A 204 -8.95 9.38 -23.01
N MET A 205 -9.62 8.55 -22.20
CA MET A 205 -9.70 7.11 -22.42
C MET A 205 -10.95 6.52 -21.79
N ALA A 206 -11.53 5.52 -22.45
CA ALA A 206 -12.64 4.73 -21.91
C ALA A 206 -12.11 3.61 -20.98
N PRO A 207 -12.92 3.18 -19.99
CA PRO A 207 -12.59 2.03 -19.15
C PRO A 207 -12.49 0.75 -19.98
N SER A 208 -11.64 -0.17 -19.54
CA SER A 208 -11.44 -1.46 -20.19
C SER A 208 -12.30 -2.52 -19.51
N LYS A 209 -13.04 -3.30 -20.31
CA LYS A 209 -13.90 -4.41 -19.85
C LYS A 209 -13.14 -5.70 -19.53
N ALA A 210 -11.83 -5.76 -19.76
CA ALA A 210 -11.11 -7.01 -19.60
C ALA A 210 -10.93 -7.35 -18.12
N ALA A 211 -11.41 -8.53 -17.71
CA ALA A 211 -11.35 -9.04 -16.35
C ALA A 211 -9.93 -9.16 -15.75
N ASN A 212 -8.89 -8.96 -16.58
CA ASN A 212 -7.48 -9.13 -16.21
C ASN A 212 -6.88 -7.93 -15.45
N PHE A 213 -7.54 -6.77 -15.43
CA PHE A 213 -6.89 -5.52 -14.98
C PHE A 213 -7.10 -5.17 -13.51
N VAL A 214 -8.16 -5.68 -12.87
CA VAL A 214 -8.44 -5.43 -11.44
C VAL A 214 -8.39 -6.76 -10.69
N PRO A 215 -7.42 -6.97 -9.76
CA PRO A 215 -7.31 -8.23 -9.04
C PRO A 215 -8.59 -8.48 -8.23
N GLN A 216 -9.24 -9.61 -8.48
CA GLN A 216 -10.42 -10.09 -7.76
C GLN A 216 -10.09 -10.26 -6.26
N ARG A 217 -10.25 -9.20 -5.48
CA ARG A 217 -10.21 -9.26 -4.01
C ARG A 217 -11.64 -9.30 -3.50
N ASN A 218 -11.86 -9.78 -2.28
CA ASN A 218 -13.18 -9.73 -1.64
C ASN A 218 -13.61 -8.25 -1.51
N PHE A 219 -14.33 -7.76 -2.51
CA PHE A 219 -14.68 -6.36 -2.63
C PHE A 219 -15.80 -5.99 -1.68
N LEU A 220 -15.77 -4.75 -1.20
CA LEU A 220 -16.91 -4.16 -0.52
C LEU A 220 -17.97 -3.87 -1.58
N ARG A 221 -19.08 -4.62 -1.56
CA ARG A 221 -20.27 -4.24 -2.34
C ARG A 221 -20.77 -2.90 -1.82
N LEU A 222 -20.91 -1.94 -2.73
CA LEU A 222 -21.58 -0.67 -2.45
C LEU A 222 -23.08 -0.97 -2.28
N GLU A 223 -23.47 -1.29 -1.05
CA GLU A 223 -24.87 -1.48 -0.65
C GLU A 223 -25.56 -0.12 -0.53
N THR A 224 -26.80 -0.03 -0.99
CA THR A 224 -27.62 1.18 -0.89
C THR A 224 -28.03 1.43 0.57
N LEU A 225 -28.39 2.68 0.92
CA LEU A 225 -28.84 3.07 2.26
C LEU A 225 -29.97 2.19 2.84
N GLN A 226 -30.79 1.60 1.96
CA GLN A 226 -31.93 0.76 2.30
C GLN A 226 -31.51 -0.65 2.79
N ASP A 227 -30.46 -1.23 2.20
CA ASP A 227 -29.87 -2.52 2.63
C ASP A 227 -29.15 -2.41 3.99
N TRP A 228 -28.62 -1.22 4.29
CA TRP A 228 -27.91 -0.95 5.55
C TRP A 228 -28.83 -0.97 6.78
N GLY A 229 -30.07 -0.45 6.64
CA GLY A 229 -31.06 -0.45 7.71
C GLY A 229 -31.46 -1.87 8.14
N GLN A 230 -31.61 -2.79 7.19
CA GLN A 230 -31.94 -4.19 7.46
C GLN A 230 -30.78 -4.95 8.12
N ARG A 231 -29.53 -4.67 7.74
CA ARG A 231 -28.34 -5.31 8.35
C ARG A 231 -27.97 -4.77 9.73
N MET A 232 -28.25 -3.50 10.01
CA MET A 232 -28.04 -2.92 11.34
C MET A 232 -28.97 -3.53 12.39
N GLY A 233 -30.17 -4.00 12.00
CA GLY A 233 -31.08 -4.76 12.86
C GLY A 233 -30.57 -6.15 13.24
N GLN A 234 -29.65 -6.73 12.45
CA GLN A 234 -29.11 -8.08 12.68
C GLN A 234 -27.71 -8.09 13.32
N MET A 235 -27.04 -6.93 13.47
CA MET A 235 -25.72 -6.83 14.10
C MET A 235 -25.78 -6.61 15.62
N ALA A 236 -26.36 -7.57 16.34
CA ALA A 236 -26.02 -7.77 17.76
C ALA A 236 -24.54 -8.22 17.85
N ARG A 237 -23.72 -7.46 18.59
CA ARG A 237 -22.24 -7.44 18.49
C ARG A 237 -21.53 -8.46 19.39
N PRO A 238 -20.51 -9.20 18.90
CA PRO A 238 -19.55 -9.87 19.77
C PRO A 238 -18.40 -8.94 20.22
N TRP A 239 -18.05 -9.03 21.50
CA TRP A 239 -17.05 -8.23 22.24
C TRP A 239 -15.64 -8.19 21.61
N ARG A 240 -15.26 -9.22 20.84
CA ARG A 240 -13.95 -9.33 20.16
C ARG A 240 -13.67 -8.18 19.18
N ARG A 241 -14.71 -7.59 18.57
CA ARG A 241 -14.56 -6.40 17.69
C ARG A 241 -14.23 -5.13 18.46
N ARG A 242 -14.74 -4.97 19.70
CA ARG A 242 -14.43 -3.80 20.54
C ARG A 242 -12.96 -3.81 20.98
N LEU A 243 -12.43 -4.98 21.32
CA LEU A 243 -11.03 -5.16 21.72
C LEU A 243 -10.07 -4.79 20.57
N ARG A 244 -10.35 -5.25 19.34
CA ARG A 244 -9.53 -4.93 18.15
C ARG A 244 -9.53 -3.44 17.81
N ILE A 245 -10.68 -2.77 17.93
CA ILE A 245 -10.81 -1.32 17.68
C ILE A 245 -10.10 -0.51 18.77
N TRP A 246 -10.14 -0.99 20.02
CA TRP A 246 -9.45 -0.34 21.14
C TRP A 246 -7.93 -0.42 20.99
N ILE A 247 -7.39 -1.59 20.64
CA ILE A 247 -5.95 -1.78 20.37
C ILE A 247 -5.50 -0.90 19.19
N GLN A 248 -6.28 -0.86 18.11
CA GLN A 248 -5.98 0.00 16.96
C GLN A 248 -6.02 1.49 17.28
N ARG A 249 -6.82 1.93 18.25
CA ARG A 249 -6.91 3.34 18.67
C ARG A 249 -5.80 3.76 19.63
N LYS A 250 -5.34 2.88 20.52
CA LYS A 250 -4.34 3.21 21.54
C LYS A 250 -2.89 3.08 21.06
N VAL A 251 -2.58 2.12 20.19
CA VAL A 251 -1.20 1.85 19.75
C VAL A 251 -0.81 2.67 18.50
N LEU A 252 -1.77 3.12 17.69
CA LEU A 252 -1.54 3.83 16.42
C LEU A 252 -2.00 5.29 16.49
N GLY A 253 -1.25 6.09 17.26
CA GLY A 253 -1.52 7.49 17.61
C GLY A 253 -1.99 8.45 16.49
N ARG A 254 -2.59 9.54 16.98
CA ARG A 254 -3.51 10.53 16.38
C ARG A 254 -3.02 11.40 15.19
N HIS A 255 -1.91 11.10 14.52
CA HIS A 255 -1.38 11.97 13.44
C HIS A 255 -1.37 11.39 12.02
N ALA A 256 -2.13 10.33 11.75
CA ALA A 256 -2.35 9.89 10.38
C ALA A 256 -3.51 10.69 9.74
N SER A 257 -3.20 11.50 8.73
CA SER A 257 -4.18 12.18 7.87
C SER A 257 -5.27 11.19 7.42
N ARG A 258 -6.51 11.66 7.28
CA ARG A 258 -7.71 10.85 6.99
C ARG A 258 -7.53 9.86 5.83
N TYR A 259 -6.59 10.13 4.92
CA TYR A 259 -6.31 9.39 3.70
C TYR A 259 -5.38 8.16 3.87
N PHE A 260 -4.60 8.07 4.96
CA PHE A 260 -3.56 7.02 5.13
C PHE A 260 -4.00 5.74 5.85
N ARG A 261 -5.29 5.59 6.15
CA ARG A 261 -5.82 4.42 6.88
C ARG A 261 -6.08 3.19 6.01
N TRP A 262 -6.01 3.34 4.68
CA TRP A 262 -6.59 2.39 3.74
C TRP A 262 -5.58 1.58 2.91
N PHE A 263 -4.28 1.83 3.09
CA PHE A 263 -3.26 0.98 2.46
C PHE A 263 -3.19 -0.38 3.17
N PRO A 264 -3.26 -1.53 2.46
CA PRO A 264 -2.90 -2.80 3.05
C PRO A 264 -1.44 -2.72 3.48
N ARG A 265 -1.23 -2.67 4.80
CA ARG A 265 0.09 -2.53 5.45
C ARG A 265 0.82 -3.85 5.57
N THR A 266 0.25 -4.93 5.04
CA THR A 266 0.75 -6.28 5.25
C THR A 266 1.60 -6.69 4.07
N TYR A 267 2.90 -6.73 4.31
CA TYR A 267 3.93 -7.10 3.32
C TYR A 267 4.27 -8.58 3.46
N TYR A 268 3.28 -9.47 3.44
CA TYR A 268 3.46 -10.87 3.83
C TYR A 268 4.55 -11.58 3.04
N HIS A 269 4.62 -11.35 1.72
CA HIS A 269 5.68 -11.92 0.88
C HIS A 269 7.06 -11.37 1.26
N GLN A 270 7.20 -10.05 1.45
CA GLN A 270 8.47 -9.47 1.90
C GLN A 270 8.85 -9.95 3.30
N MET A 271 7.89 -10.05 4.22
CA MET A 271 8.13 -10.56 5.57
C MET A 271 8.60 -12.01 5.54
N ALA A 272 7.97 -12.86 4.73
CA ALA A 272 8.36 -14.26 4.58
C ALA A 272 9.78 -14.40 3.99
N LEU A 273 10.10 -13.66 2.92
CA LEU A 273 11.43 -13.68 2.31
C LEU A 273 12.51 -13.12 3.25
N ALA A 274 12.21 -12.03 3.94
CA ALA A 274 13.13 -11.46 4.93
C ALA A 274 13.35 -12.41 6.11
N ALA A 275 12.31 -13.14 6.54
CA ALA A 275 12.41 -14.15 7.58
C ALA A 275 13.29 -15.32 7.12
N LEU A 276 13.09 -15.83 5.90
CA LEU A 276 13.92 -16.89 5.32
C LEU A 276 15.40 -16.50 5.31
N GLY A 277 15.73 -15.30 4.84
CA GLY A 277 17.12 -14.81 4.86
C GLY A 277 17.69 -14.72 6.28
N ARG A 278 16.89 -14.25 7.26
CA ARG A 278 17.32 -14.18 8.67
C ARG A 278 17.51 -15.56 9.31
N VAL A 279 16.69 -16.55 8.95
CA VAL A 279 16.89 -17.93 9.40
C VAL A 279 18.22 -18.47 8.88
N GLY A 280 18.55 -18.24 7.62
CA GLY A 280 19.86 -18.60 7.05
C GLY A 280 21.03 -17.93 7.77
N ILE A 281 20.93 -16.61 8.01
CA ILE A 281 21.93 -15.85 8.79
C ILE A 281 22.07 -16.43 10.20
N GLY A 282 20.95 -16.65 10.90
CA GLY A 282 20.94 -17.16 12.27
C GLY A 282 21.54 -18.56 12.37
N TYR A 283 21.25 -19.43 11.40
CA TYR A 283 21.84 -20.77 11.32
C TYR A 283 23.36 -20.71 11.15
N LEU A 284 23.86 -19.89 10.23
CA LEU A 284 25.32 -19.72 10.03
C LEU A 284 25.99 -19.13 11.26
N TYR A 285 25.39 -18.10 11.85
CA TYR A 285 25.89 -17.49 13.08
C TYR A 285 25.95 -18.51 14.23
N TYR A 286 24.93 -19.35 14.38
CA TYR A 286 24.89 -20.40 15.39
C TYR A 286 25.98 -21.46 15.15
N GLN A 287 26.15 -21.91 13.91
CA GLN A 287 27.22 -22.84 13.53
C GLN A 287 28.61 -22.28 13.87
N GLU A 288 28.87 -21.01 13.61
CA GLU A 288 30.14 -20.38 13.99
C GLU A 288 30.28 -20.18 15.49
N TYR A 289 29.19 -19.86 16.18
CA TYR A 289 29.19 -19.69 17.63
C TYR A 289 29.59 -20.99 18.35
N GLN A 290 29.15 -22.15 17.85
CA GLN A 290 29.56 -23.46 18.38
C GLN A 290 31.06 -23.76 18.22
N LYS A 291 31.73 -23.11 17.27
CA LYS A 291 33.18 -23.25 17.05
C LYS A 291 34.01 -22.36 17.97
N LEU A 292 33.39 -21.50 18.79
CA LEU A 292 34.12 -20.67 19.74
C LEU A 292 34.86 -21.56 20.75
N PRO A 293 36.16 -21.33 20.97
CA PRO A 293 36.91 -22.10 21.97
C PRO A 293 36.30 -21.86 23.35
N ILE A 294 35.89 -22.95 24.02
CA ILE A 294 35.47 -22.89 25.41
C ILE A 294 36.74 -22.63 26.24
N HIS A 295 36.92 -21.39 26.67
CA HIS A 295 37.95 -21.06 27.64
C HIS A 295 37.57 -21.64 29.01
N TYR A 296 38.02 -22.85 29.30
CA TYR A 296 38.01 -23.38 30.66
C TYR A 296 38.93 -22.50 31.50
N VAL A 297 38.34 -21.70 32.40
CA VAL A 297 39.11 -20.95 33.38
C VAL A 297 39.74 -21.98 34.31
N ASN A 298 41.07 -22.08 34.30
CA ASN A 298 41.78 -22.96 35.22
C ASN A 298 41.43 -22.55 36.65
N GLU A 299 40.70 -23.42 37.35
CA GLU A 299 40.08 -23.18 38.66
C GLU A 299 41.13 -22.72 39.70
N ARG A 300 42.37 -23.22 39.60
CA ARG A 300 43.49 -22.77 40.45
C ARG A 300 43.90 -21.32 40.20
N ILE A 301 43.91 -20.87 38.93
CA ILE A 301 44.26 -19.49 38.58
C ILE A 301 43.12 -18.55 38.97
N TYR A 302 41.87 -18.98 38.79
CA TYR A 302 40.69 -18.24 39.22
C TYR A 302 40.68 -18.03 40.74
N ASN A 303 40.86 -19.11 41.51
CA ASN A 303 40.89 -19.07 42.97
C ASN A 303 42.06 -18.23 43.49
N ARG A 304 43.25 -18.28 42.85
CA ARG A 304 44.37 -17.40 43.20
C ARG A 304 44.07 -15.91 42.92
N ARG A 305 43.38 -15.60 41.82
CA ARG A 305 42.98 -14.21 41.52
C ARG A 305 41.92 -13.69 42.49
N LEU A 306 40.96 -14.54 42.86
CA LEU A 306 39.97 -14.22 43.90
C LEU A 306 40.61 -14.00 45.27
N ALA A 307 41.54 -14.87 45.68
CA ALA A 307 42.25 -14.71 46.96
C ALA A 307 43.06 -13.40 46.99
N ARG A 308 43.79 -13.08 45.91
CA ARG A 308 44.54 -11.81 45.81
C ARG A 308 43.63 -10.58 45.80
N ALA A 309 42.46 -10.65 45.16
CA ALA A 309 41.49 -9.56 45.16
C ALA A 309 40.80 -9.39 46.53
N ALA A 310 40.66 -10.48 47.31
CA ALA A 310 40.17 -10.42 48.68
C ALA A 310 41.20 -9.85 49.66
N GLU A 311 42.49 -10.14 49.44
CA GLU A 311 43.60 -9.56 50.21
C GLU A 311 43.80 -8.07 49.92
N SER A 312 43.62 -7.62 48.66
CA SER A 312 43.77 -6.19 48.32
C SER A 312 42.63 -5.29 48.81
N ASN A 313 41.52 -5.88 49.28
CA ASN A 313 40.35 -5.18 49.81
C ASN A 313 40.28 -5.19 51.36
N ARG A 314 41.28 -5.74 52.04
CA ARG A 314 41.45 -5.66 53.50
C ARG A 314 42.48 -4.59 53.86
#